data_AF-A0A967K8I0-F1
#
_entry.id   AF-A0A967K8I0-F1
#
_cell.length_a   1.000
_cell.length_b   1.000
_cell.length_c   1.000
_cell.angle_alpha   90.00
_cell.angle_beta   90.00
_cell.angle_gamma   90.00
#
_symmetry.space_group_name_H-M   'P 1'
#
loop_
_entity.id
_entity.type
_entity.pdbx_description
1 polymer ?
#
loop_
_entity_poly.entity_id
_entity_poly.type
_entity_poly.pdbx_seq_one_letter_code
_entity_poly.pdbx_strand_id
1 'polypeptide(L)' 'GMYTFADKIAPLGNPTADECADYCVTLFSDLTRKVTMQNLYHDGGFVTSGISEEMINGLVKLYAD' A
#
# COMPACT_ATOMS: atom_id res chain seq x y z
N GLY A 1 1.14 -10.25 11.97
CA GLY A 1 1.22 -10.95 10.67
C GLY A 1 1.42 -9.93 9.56
N MET A 2 1.66 -10.37 8.32
CA MET A 2 1.95 -9.50 7.18
C MET A 2 0.88 -8.42 6.94
N TYR A 3 -0.38 -8.75 7.14
CA TYR A 3 -1.50 -7.81 7.01
C TYR A 3 -1.37 -6.60 7.94
N THR A 4 -1.14 -6.85 9.25
CA THR A 4 -0.93 -5.80 10.26
C THR A 4 0.34 -4.98 10.00
N PHE A 5 1.35 -5.60 9.40
CA PHE A 5 2.58 -4.91 9.03
C PHE A 5 2.35 -3.93 7.88
N ALA A 6 1.65 -4.38 6.83
CA ALA A 6 1.29 -3.55 5.69
C ALA A 6 0.40 -2.37 6.12
N ASP A 7 -0.55 -2.61 7.02
CA ASP A 7 -1.48 -1.59 7.51
C ASP A 7 -0.79 -0.45 8.27
N LYS A 8 0.32 -0.75 8.96
CA LYS A 8 1.12 0.24 9.72
C LYS A 8 2.09 1.03 8.86
N ILE A 9 2.38 0.55 7.66
CA ILE A 9 3.41 1.13 6.79
C ILE A 9 2.76 1.89 5.65
N ALA A 10 1.61 1.42 5.14
CA ALA A 10 0.77 2.13 4.19
C ALA A 10 0.22 3.42 4.83
N PRO A 11 0.55 4.62 4.31
CA PRO A 11 0.02 5.88 4.86
C PRO A 11 -1.50 5.98 4.79
N LEU A 12 -2.12 5.25 3.86
CA LEU A 12 -3.58 5.20 3.70
C LEU A 12 -4.20 3.89 4.23
N GLY A 13 -3.40 3.03 4.90
CA GLY A 13 -3.84 1.71 5.34
C GLY A 13 -4.01 0.70 4.19
N ASN A 14 -4.37 -0.54 4.53
CA ASN A 14 -4.62 -1.56 3.52
C ASN A 14 -5.95 -1.31 2.79
N PRO A 15 -5.98 -1.29 1.45
CA PRO A 15 -7.23 -1.16 0.72
C PRO A 15 -8.11 -2.39 0.92
N THR A 16 -9.42 -2.14 0.96
CA THR A 16 -10.47 -3.14 0.97
C THR A 16 -10.65 -3.79 -0.40
N ALA A 17 -11.43 -4.88 -0.45
CA ALA A 17 -11.77 -5.52 -1.71
C ALA A 17 -12.57 -4.60 -2.65
N ASP A 18 -13.47 -3.78 -2.10
CA ASP A 18 -14.30 -2.85 -2.88
C ASP A 18 -13.46 -1.71 -3.47
N GLU A 19 -12.49 -1.17 -2.74
CA GLU A 19 -11.57 -0.15 -3.27
C GLU A 19 -10.70 -0.70 -4.41
N CYS A 20 -10.30 -1.97 -4.34
CA CYS A 20 -9.61 -2.65 -5.44
C CYS A 20 -10.53 -2.83 -6.66
N ALA A 21 -11.82 -3.10 -6.45
CA ALA A 21 -12.80 -3.18 -7.53
C ALA A 21 -13.00 -1.81 -8.22
N ASP A 22 -13.14 -0.73 -7.44
CA ASP A 22 -13.23 0.63 -7.96
C ASP A 22 -11.97 1.01 -8.76
N TYR A 23 -10.78 0.65 -8.27
CA TYR A 23 -9.54 0.86 -9.01
C TYR A 23 -9.53 0.12 -10.35
N CYS A 24 -10.00 -1.14 -10.39
CA CYS A 24 -10.12 -1.92 -11.63
C CYS A 24 -11.08 -1.27 -12.64
N VAL A 25 -12.17 -0.66 -12.19
CA VAL A 25 -13.09 0.08 -13.08
C VAL A 25 -12.35 1.19 -13.83
N THR A 26 -11.41 1.88 -13.17
CA THR A 26 -10.58 2.89 -13.85
C THR A 26 -9.75 2.27 -14.97
N LEU A 27 -9.20 1.06 -14.76
CA LEU A 27 -8.34 0.37 -15.71
C LEU A 27 -9.08 -0.15 -16.95
N PHE A 28 -10.37 -0.47 -16.81
CA PHE A 28 -11.24 -0.83 -17.93
C PHE A 28 -11.81 0.36 -18.68
N SER A 29 -11.73 1.55 -18.09
CA SER A 29 -12.26 2.77 -18.69
C SER A 29 -11.41 3.26 -19.87
N ASP A 30 -11.99 4.18 -20.64
CA ASP A 30 -11.27 4.83 -21.74
C ASP A 30 -10.11 5.73 -21.27
N LEU A 31 -10.06 6.09 -19.99
CA LEU A 31 -9.02 6.96 -19.42
C LEU A 31 -7.64 6.30 -19.38
N THR A 32 -7.59 4.97 -19.44
CA THR A 32 -6.35 4.18 -19.29
C THR A 32 -5.97 3.43 -20.57
N ARG A 33 -6.52 3.78 -21.75
CA ARG A 33 -6.24 3.12 -23.06
C ARG A 33 -4.77 2.98 -23.44
N LYS A 34 -3.88 3.76 -22.82
CA LYS A 34 -2.43 3.75 -23.08
C LYS A 34 -1.59 3.22 -21.91
N VAL A 35 -2.22 2.79 -20.82
CA VAL A 35 -1.54 2.15 -19.70
C VAL A 35 -1.48 0.66 -19.99
N THR A 36 -0.29 0.15 -20.30
CA THR A 36 -0.06 -1.27 -20.62
C THR A 36 1.29 -1.74 -20.09
N MET A 37 1.43 -3.05 -19.87
CA MET A 37 2.65 -3.69 -19.34
C MET A 37 3.14 -3.11 -18.00
N GLN A 38 2.24 -2.52 -17.20
CA GLN A 38 2.57 -1.93 -15.90
C GLN A 38 2.24 -2.90 -14.77
N ASN A 39 3.07 -2.92 -13.74
CA ASN A 39 2.70 -3.45 -12.43
C ASN A 39 2.19 -2.28 -11.58
N LEU A 40 0.86 -2.18 -11.40
CA LEU A 40 0.22 -1.05 -10.74
C LEU A 40 -0.12 -1.42 -9.28
N TYR A 41 0.53 -0.75 -8.33
CA TYR A 41 0.29 -0.97 -6.91
C TYR A 41 -0.93 -0.17 -6.43
N HIS A 42 -1.90 -0.89 -5.86
CA HIS A 42 -3.05 -0.35 -5.14
C HIS A 42 -3.00 -0.93 -3.72
N ASP A 43 -2.23 -0.29 -2.85
CA ASP A 43 -1.78 -0.85 -1.57
C ASP A 43 -1.71 0.21 -0.45
N GLY A 44 -2.43 1.32 -0.63
CA GLY A 44 -2.41 2.45 0.31
C GLY A 44 -1.05 3.15 0.43
N GLY A 45 -0.15 2.95 -0.52
CA GLY A 45 1.19 3.55 -0.55
C GLY A 45 2.27 2.67 0.11
N PHE A 46 1.96 1.42 0.46
CA PHE A 46 2.87 0.49 1.13
C PHE A 46 4.19 0.30 0.36
N VAL A 47 4.16 -0.03 -0.92
CA VAL A 47 5.38 -0.34 -1.72
C VAL A 47 6.31 0.87 -1.85
N THR A 48 5.75 2.08 -1.87
CA THR A 48 6.54 3.32 -1.93
C THR A 48 6.91 3.86 -0.57
N SER A 49 6.34 3.32 0.50
CA SER A 49 6.64 3.72 1.86
C SER A 49 7.97 3.10 2.26
N GLY A 50 8.95 3.97 2.50
CA GLY A 50 10.21 3.59 3.10
C GLY A 50 10.05 3.25 4.58
N ILE A 51 11.14 3.40 5.33
CA ILE A 51 11.10 3.23 6.77
C ILE A 51 10.43 4.47 7.38
N SER A 52 9.27 4.30 8.04
CA SER A 52 8.60 5.39 8.78
C SER A 52 9.24 5.59 10.16
N GLU A 53 9.16 6.79 10.72
CA GLU A 53 9.61 7.04 12.10
C GLU A 53 8.88 6.14 13.10
N GLU A 54 7.60 5.86 12.87
CA GLU A 54 6.82 4.94 13.70
C GLU A 54 7.40 3.51 13.66
N MET A 55 7.82 3.05 12.49
CA MET A 55 8.51 1.77 12.33
C MET A 55 9.86 1.77 13.06
N ILE A 56 10.67 2.82 12.94
CA ILE A 56 11.95 2.94 13.66
C ILE A 56 11.71 2.94 15.18
N ASN A 57 10.76 3.73 15.66
CA ASN A 57 10.44 3.80 17.08
C ASN A 57 9.92 2.46 17.62
N GLY A 58 9.15 1.73 16.82
CA GLY A 58 8.73 0.36 17.13
C GLY A 58 9.91 -0.61 17.20
N LEU A 59 10.84 -0.54 16.24
CA LEU A 59 12.05 -1.35 16.23
C LEU A 59 12.96 -1.03 17.42
N VAL A 60 13.18 0.25 17.72
CA VAL A 60 13.99 0.68 18.87
C VAL A 60 13.38 0.13 20.17
N LYS A 61 12.07 0.22 20.37
CA LYS A 61 11.41 -0.37 21.56
C LYS A 61 11.54 -1.89 21.64
N LEU A 62 11.67 -2.59 20.52
CA LEU A 62 11.80 -4.05 20.48
C LEU A 62 13.24 -4.54 20.70
N TYR A 63 14.25 -3.71 20.43
CA TYR A 63 15.67 -4.09 20.47
C TYR A 63 16.51 -3.30 21.48
N ALA A 64 15.94 -2.27 22.12
CA ALA A 64 16.61 -1.48 23.17
C ALA A 64 16.32 -1.98 24.60
N ASP A 65 15.49 -3.03 24.73
CA ASP A 65 15.34 -3.85 25.93
C ASP A 65 16.15 -5.16 25.77
#